data_AF-A0AAX4NGX8-F1
#
_entry.id   AF-A0AAX4NGX8-F1
#
_cell.length_a   1.000
_cell.length_b   1.000
_cell.length_c   1.000
_cell.angle_alpha   90.00
_cell.angle_beta   90.00
_cell.angle_gamma   90.00
#
_symmetry.space_group_name_H-M   'P 1'
#
loop_
_entity.id
_entity.type
_entity.pdbx_description
1 polymer ?
#
loop_
_entity_poly.entity_id
_entity_poly.type
_entity_poly.pdbx_seq_one_letter_code
_entity_poly.pdbx_strand_id
1 'polypeptide(L)'
;MEKQNLHEAFLFVTMQIIIFSFFYLSLSAFADIFFYLYMGIAPVIFVILISKIRILRENAVKSLASKDMIIFFSVMVVWLFIYPILHQYPPYVLEISYYPVILEEINFRFIIARYIGKFTGLRKATIFQAVLFALFYLSVPIMEPYSYPGIYLPLFIFDTFGIGLVYGALYYIRKNIYLSASLHLALYAISPIIPAGWGFIPYTLTEV
;
A
#
# COMPACT_ATOMS: atom_id res chain seq x y z
N MET A 1 13.87 27.81 -11.66
CA MET A 1 13.65 26.34 -11.70
C MET A 1 13.91 25.68 -10.33
N GLU A 2 14.93 26.12 -9.60
CA GLU A 2 15.30 25.56 -8.27
C GLU A 2 14.24 25.75 -7.18
N LYS A 3 13.66 26.95 -7.04
CA LYS A 3 12.62 27.25 -6.02
C LYS A 3 11.37 26.39 -6.15
N GLN A 4 10.94 26.09 -7.38
CA GLN A 4 9.76 25.26 -7.63
C GLN A 4 10.00 23.80 -7.20
N ASN A 5 11.20 23.26 -7.46
CA ASN A 5 11.56 21.92 -7.03
C ASN A 5 11.64 21.81 -5.49
N LEU A 6 12.11 22.87 -4.81
CA LEU A 6 12.15 22.89 -3.34
C LEU A 6 10.74 22.87 -2.73
N HIS A 7 9.81 23.67 -3.28
CA HIS A 7 8.43 23.67 -2.82
C HIS A 7 7.73 22.31 -3.07
N GLU A 8 7.93 21.70 -4.24
CA GLU A 8 7.43 20.35 -4.52
C GLU A 8 7.97 19.32 -3.52
N ALA A 9 9.26 19.40 -3.19
CA ALA A 9 9.90 18.51 -2.23
C ALA A 9 9.38 18.70 -0.81
N PHE A 10 9.27 19.95 -0.35
CA PHE A 10 8.72 20.26 0.96
C PHE A 10 7.28 19.75 1.09
N LEU A 11 6.43 20.02 0.08
CA LEU A 11 5.06 19.52 0.03
C LEU A 11 5.01 17.99 0.07
N PHE A 12 5.79 17.32 -0.77
CA PHE A 12 5.83 15.85 -0.82
C PHE A 12 6.23 15.27 0.54
N VAL A 13 7.35 15.72 1.12
CA VAL A 13 7.85 15.20 2.40
C VAL A 13 6.85 15.44 3.52
N THR A 14 6.29 16.65 3.62
CA THR A 14 5.31 16.98 4.67
C THR A 14 4.09 16.09 4.58
N MET A 15 3.55 15.89 3.38
CA MET A 15 2.38 15.06 3.15
C MET A 15 2.64 13.58 3.43
N GLN A 16 3.83 13.07 3.08
CA GLN A 16 4.23 11.70 3.40
C GLN A 16 4.39 11.49 4.91
N ILE A 17 4.96 12.46 5.63
CA ILE A 17 5.03 12.43 7.10
C ILE A 17 3.63 12.37 7.71
N ILE A 18 2.68 13.17 7.21
CA ILE A 18 1.29 13.14 7.70
C ILE A 18 0.65 11.76 7.48
N ILE A 19 0.79 11.17 6.27
CA ILE A 19 0.28 9.83 5.97
C ILE A 19 0.89 8.78 6.91
N PHE A 20 2.21 8.80 7.07
CA PHE A 20 2.94 7.84 7.89
C PHE A 20 2.59 7.98 9.38
N SER A 21 2.44 9.21 9.87
CA SER A 21 2.01 9.47 11.24
C SER A 21 0.59 8.98 11.50
N PHE A 22 -0.35 9.19 10.58
CA PHE A 22 -1.71 8.68 10.74
C PHE A 22 -1.76 7.16 10.74
N PHE A 23 -1.00 6.49 9.87
CA PHE A 23 -0.89 5.04 9.89
C PHE A 23 -0.27 4.52 11.20
N TYR A 24 0.83 5.13 11.66
CA TYR A 24 1.46 4.74 12.92
C TYR A 24 0.50 4.88 14.10
N LEU A 25 -0.26 5.99 14.14
CA LEU A 25 -1.23 6.25 15.20
C LEU A 25 -2.49 5.39 15.07
N SER A 26 -2.86 4.93 13.87
CA SER A 26 -3.97 3.99 13.68
C SER A 26 -3.70 2.61 14.28
N LEU A 27 -2.44 2.30 14.60
CA LEU A 27 -2.04 1.07 15.29
C LEU A 27 -1.93 1.26 16.82
N SER A 28 -2.18 2.47 17.33
CA SER A 28 -2.01 2.80 18.76
C SER A 28 -3.29 2.58 19.58
N ALA A 29 -3.26 2.83 20.89
CA ALA A 29 -4.41 2.74 21.79
C ALA A 29 -5.62 3.64 21.41
N PHE A 30 -5.45 4.58 20.48
CA PHE A 30 -6.51 5.41 19.90
C PHE A 30 -6.83 5.01 18.44
N ALA A 31 -6.64 3.73 18.12
CA ALA A 31 -6.65 3.17 16.75
C ALA A 31 -7.79 3.68 15.89
N ASP A 32 -9.04 3.59 16.37
CA ASP A 32 -10.24 3.82 15.55
C ASP A 32 -10.26 5.20 14.90
N ILE A 33 -10.08 6.28 15.68
CA ILE A 33 -10.19 7.64 15.14
C ILE A 33 -9.06 7.90 14.12
N PHE A 34 -7.85 7.43 14.41
CA PHE A 34 -6.72 7.61 13.52
C PHE A 34 -6.79 6.70 12.28
N PHE A 35 -7.40 5.53 12.39
CA PHE A 35 -7.72 4.66 11.27
C PHE A 35 -8.69 5.35 10.30
N TYR A 36 -9.81 5.87 10.79
CA TYR A 36 -10.75 6.60 9.93
C TYR A 36 -10.15 7.89 9.36
N LEU A 37 -9.32 8.60 10.13
CA LEU A 37 -8.58 9.76 9.63
C LEU A 37 -7.59 9.35 8.54
N TYR A 38 -6.83 8.26 8.71
CA TYR A 38 -5.94 7.75 7.67
C TYR A 38 -6.73 7.42 6.39
N MET A 39 -7.81 6.66 6.54
CA MET A 39 -8.69 6.22 5.46
C MET A 39 -9.33 7.38 4.69
N GLY A 40 -9.72 8.45 5.39
CA GLY A 40 -10.37 9.62 4.80
C GLY A 40 -9.39 10.68 4.28
N ILE A 41 -8.29 10.92 4.99
CA ILE A 41 -7.34 12.00 4.67
C ILE A 41 -6.34 11.56 3.60
N ALA A 42 -5.89 10.30 3.58
CA ALA A 42 -4.91 9.84 2.59
C ALA A 42 -5.37 10.09 1.13
N PRO A 43 -6.62 9.78 0.72
CA PRO A 43 -7.12 10.15 -0.61
C PRO A 43 -7.05 11.65 -0.91
N VAL A 44 -7.39 12.50 0.05
CA VAL A 44 -7.34 13.97 -0.11
C VAL A 44 -5.90 14.42 -0.33
N ILE A 45 -4.96 13.90 0.45
CA ILE A 45 -3.53 14.15 0.29
C ILE A 45 -3.06 13.68 -1.09
N PHE A 46 -3.48 12.50 -1.56
CA PHE A 46 -3.13 12.01 -2.89
C PHE A 46 -3.60 12.96 -3.98
N VAL A 47 -4.84 13.45 -3.92
CA VAL A 47 -5.36 14.43 -4.88
C VAL A 47 -4.55 15.73 -4.86
N ILE A 48 -4.18 16.22 -3.68
CA ILE A 48 -3.32 17.41 -3.55
C ILE A 48 -1.95 17.17 -4.19
N LEU A 49 -1.28 16.05 -3.87
CA LEU A 49 0.03 15.71 -4.42
C LEU A 49 -0.04 15.56 -5.94
N ILE A 50 -1.02 14.82 -6.45
CA ILE A 50 -1.20 14.58 -7.88
C ILE A 50 -1.48 15.89 -8.63
N SER A 51 -2.32 16.77 -8.08
CA SER A 51 -2.66 18.04 -8.74
C SER A 51 -1.51 19.04 -8.75
N LYS A 52 -0.72 19.10 -7.66
CA LYS A 52 0.36 20.09 -7.47
C LYS A 52 1.70 19.67 -8.04
N ILE A 53 2.02 18.38 -8.07
CA ILE A 53 3.32 17.87 -8.55
C ILE A 53 3.19 17.46 -10.01
N ARG A 54 3.94 18.15 -10.89
CA ARG A 54 3.83 17.98 -12.35
C ARG A 54 4.01 16.54 -12.83
N ILE A 55 5.07 15.85 -12.35
CA ILE A 55 5.36 14.47 -12.79
C ILE A 55 4.24 13.48 -12.41
N LEU A 56 3.57 13.71 -11.29
CA LEU A 56 2.43 12.89 -10.87
C LEU A 56 1.24 13.17 -11.77
N ARG A 57 0.89 14.44 -11.96
CA ARG A 57 -0.22 14.86 -12.83
C ARG A 57 -0.08 14.29 -14.25
N GLU A 58 1.09 14.42 -14.86
CA GLU A 58 1.38 13.95 -16.22
C GLU A 58 1.26 12.42 -16.35
N ASN A 59 1.46 11.66 -15.27
CA ASN A 59 1.40 10.19 -15.27
C ASN A 59 0.12 9.60 -14.67
N ALA A 60 -0.76 10.42 -14.10
CA ALA A 60 -1.96 9.97 -13.38
C ALA A 60 -2.89 9.15 -14.27
N VAL A 61 -3.25 9.65 -15.46
CA VAL A 61 -4.14 8.94 -16.38
C VAL A 61 -3.56 7.59 -16.79
N LYS A 62 -2.27 7.54 -17.11
CA LYS A 62 -1.61 6.29 -17.50
C LYS A 62 -1.60 5.26 -16.37
N SER A 63 -1.43 5.70 -15.13
CA SER A 63 -1.30 4.81 -13.98
C SER A 63 -2.65 4.40 -13.37
N LEU A 64 -3.64 5.31 -13.38
CA LEU A 64 -4.91 5.19 -12.66
C LEU A 64 -6.14 5.01 -13.58
N ALA A 65 -5.98 5.13 -14.90
CA ALA A 65 -7.05 4.85 -15.87
C ALA A 65 -6.58 3.80 -16.90
N SER A 66 -5.76 2.85 -16.44
CA SER A 66 -5.29 1.73 -17.27
C SER A 66 -6.40 0.69 -17.47
N LYS A 67 -6.41 0.05 -18.64
CA LYS A 67 -7.30 -1.09 -18.95
C LYS A 67 -7.07 -2.28 -18.00
N ASP A 68 -5.89 -2.35 -17.38
CA ASP A 68 -5.55 -3.38 -16.39
C ASP A 68 -6.47 -3.32 -15.14
N MET A 69 -7.26 -2.26 -14.95
CA MET A 69 -8.30 -2.22 -13.90
C MET A 69 -9.27 -3.40 -13.98
N ILE A 70 -9.50 -3.94 -15.19
CA ILE A 70 -10.36 -5.13 -15.38
C ILE A 70 -9.78 -6.34 -14.63
N ILE A 71 -8.45 -6.47 -14.56
CA ILE A 71 -7.79 -7.56 -13.82
C ILE A 71 -8.08 -7.41 -12.32
N PHE A 72 -7.93 -6.20 -11.78
CA PHE A 72 -8.22 -5.93 -10.37
C PHE A 72 -9.67 -6.23 -10.01
N PHE A 73 -10.63 -5.73 -10.79
CA PHE A 73 -12.05 -6.02 -10.57
C PHE A 73 -12.37 -7.51 -10.73
N SER A 74 -11.71 -8.21 -11.66
CA SER A 74 -11.89 -9.66 -11.81
C SER A 74 -11.42 -10.42 -10.57
N VAL A 75 -10.24 -10.08 -10.03
CA VAL A 75 -9.74 -10.68 -8.78
C VAL A 75 -10.66 -10.37 -7.60
N MET A 76 -11.16 -9.14 -7.51
CA MET A 76 -12.12 -8.75 -6.47
C MET A 76 -13.42 -9.55 -6.55
N VAL A 77 -13.98 -9.73 -7.76
CA VAL A 77 -15.20 -10.54 -7.97
C VAL A 77 -14.96 -12.01 -7.61
N VAL A 78 -13.80 -12.56 -7.96
CA VAL A 78 -13.43 -13.94 -7.56
C VAL A 78 -13.43 -14.09 -6.04
N TRP A 79 -12.82 -13.16 -5.30
CA TRP A 79 -12.81 -13.21 -3.85
C TRP A 79 -14.19 -12.98 -3.22
N LEU A 80 -14.98 -12.05 -3.76
CA LEU A 80 -16.38 -11.85 -3.33
C LEU A 80 -17.24 -13.10 -3.51
N PHE A 81 -16.90 -13.97 -4.48
CA PHE A 81 -17.55 -15.25 -4.68
C PHE A 81 -17.03 -16.35 -3.73
N ILE A 82 -15.71 -16.38 -3.50
CA ILE A 82 -15.08 -17.38 -2.62
C ILE A 82 -15.46 -17.19 -1.15
N TYR A 83 -15.49 -15.95 -0.65
CA TYR A 83 -15.75 -15.66 0.76
C TYR A 83 -17.06 -16.28 1.30
N PRO A 84 -18.22 -16.10 0.62
CA PRO A 84 -19.46 -16.77 1.02
C PRO A 84 -19.36 -18.30 1.05
N ILE A 85 -18.65 -18.91 0.08
CA ILE A 85 -18.47 -20.37 0.01
C ILE A 85 -17.68 -20.89 1.23
N LEU A 86 -16.73 -20.08 1.70
CA LEU A 86 -15.93 -20.37 2.89
C LEU A 86 -16.59 -19.90 4.19
N HIS A 87 -17.86 -19.45 4.14
CA HIS A 87 -18.59 -18.87 5.27
C HIS A 87 -17.89 -17.66 5.93
N GLN A 88 -17.16 -16.89 5.12
CA GLN A 88 -16.46 -15.67 5.53
C GLN A 88 -17.27 -14.40 5.20
N TYR A 89 -16.97 -13.29 5.87
CA TYR A 89 -17.64 -11.99 5.71
C TYR A 89 -17.28 -11.30 4.37
N PRO A 90 -18.17 -11.26 3.36
CA PRO A 90 -17.81 -10.77 2.02
C PRO A 90 -17.41 -9.29 1.95
N PRO A 91 -18.00 -8.36 2.74
CA PRO A 91 -17.57 -6.96 2.73
C PRO A 91 -16.10 -6.76 3.14
N TYR A 92 -15.49 -7.71 3.86
CA TYR A 92 -14.05 -7.68 4.13
C TYR A 92 -13.22 -7.53 2.85
N VAL A 93 -13.62 -8.18 1.74
CA VAL A 93 -12.94 -8.05 0.44
C VAL A 93 -12.98 -6.61 -0.06
N LEU A 94 -14.10 -5.91 0.13
CA LEU A 94 -14.24 -4.51 -0.24
C LEU A 94 -13.39 -3.61 0.66
N GLU A 95 -13.40 -3.88 1.97
CA GLU A 95 -12.60 -3.16 2.96
C GLU A 95 -11.11 -3.25 2.64
N ILE A 96 -10.56 -4.46 2.48
CA ILE A 96 -9.15 -4.66 2.12
C ILE A 96 -8.81 -4.12 0.73
N SER A 97 -9.76 -4.16 -0.21
CA SER A 97 -9.54 -3.60 -1.55
C SER A 97 -9.34 -2.09 -1.49
N TYR A 98 -10.05 -1.40 -0.61
CA TYR A 98 -9.83 0.02 -0.38
C TYR A 98 -8.55 0.24 0.43
N TYR A 99 -8.45 -0.39 1.60
CA TYR A 99 -7.28 -0.35 2.47
C TYR A 99 -7.00 -1.72 3.09
N PRO A 100 -5.78 -2.27 2.93
CA PRO A 100 -4.58 -1.55 2.52
C PRO A 100 -4.39 -1.37 1.02
N VAL A 101 -5.10 -2.09 0.17
CA VAL A 101 -4.67 -2.31 -1.22
C VAL A 101 -4.62 -1.03 -2.06
N ILE A 102 -5.75 -0.36 -2.34
CA ILE A 102 -5.75 0.78 -3.27
C ILE A 102 -4.98 1.98 -2.69
N LEU A 103 -5.16 2.29 -1.40
CA LEU A 103 -4.48 3.43 -0.79
C LEU A 103 -2.95 3.27 -0.83
N GLU A 104 -2.44 2.09 -0.48
CA GLU A 104 -1.00 1.88 -0.46
C GLU A 104 -0.41 1.74 -1.86
N GLU A 105 -1.12 1.13 -2.80
CA GLU A 105 -0.66 1.04 -4.19
C GLU A 105 -0.59 2.42 -4.84
N ILE A 106 -1.56 3.31 -4.57
CA ILE A 106 -1.48 4.70 -4.99
C ILE A 106 -0.30 5.40 -4.33
N ASN A 107 -0.10 5.22 -3.01
CA ASN A 107 0.97 5.93 -2.31
C ASN A 107 2.36 5.44 -2.74
N PHE A 108 2.66 4.16 -2.55
CA PHE A 108 3.99 3.61 -2.75
C PHE A 108 4.34 3.45 -4.22
N ARG A 109 3.43 2.88 -5.03
CA ARG A 109 3.75 2.48 -6.40
C ARG A 109 3.55 3.65 -7.34
N PHE A 110 2.49 4.44 -7.16
CA PHE A 110 2.30 5.62 -7.97
C PHE A 110 3.05 6.86 -7.44
N ILE A 111 2.66 7.40 -6.28
CA ILE A 111 3.13 8.71 -5.79
C ILE A 111 4.63 8.70 -5.45
N ILE A 112 5.07 7.83 -4.54
CA ILE A 112 6.45 7.75 -4.06
C ILE A 112 7.39 7.35 -5.20
N ALA A 113 7.11 6.24 -5.90
CA ALA A 113 8.02 5.76 -6.94
C ALA A 113 8.16 6.75 -8.12
N ARG A 114 7.09 7.47 -8.51
CA ARG A 114 7.19 8.48 -9.57
C ARG A 114 7.89 9.74 -9.10
N TYR A 115 7.63 10.19 -7.88
CA TYR A 115 8.29 11.36 -7.33
C TYR A 115 9.79 11.12 -7.19
N ILE A 116 10.21 10.02 -6.55
CA ILE A 116 11.62 9.65 -6.42
C ILE A 116 12.24 9.36 -7.79
N GLY A 117 11.47 8.74 -8.70
CA GLY A 117 11.89 8.42 -10.06
C GLY A 117 12.26 9.63 -10.92
N LYS A 118 11.71 10.82 -10.61
CA LYS A 118 12.12 12.11 -11.22
C LYS A 118 13.63 12.38 -11.03
N PHE A 119 14.21 11.91 -9.93
CA PHE A 119 15.59 12.20 -9.54
C PHE A 119 16.56 11.03 -9.79
N THR A 120 16.09 9.79 -9.63
CA THR A 120 16.96 8.61 -9.64
C THR A 120 16.66 7.62 -10.77
N GLY A 121 15.57 7.84 -11.52
CA GLY A 121 15.02 6.89 -12.48
C GLY A 121 14.13 5.83 -11.83
N LEU A 122 13.13 5.35 -12.57
CA LEU A 122 12.06 4.51 -12.02
C LEU A 122 12.58 3.18 -11.41
N ARG A 123 13.61 2.58 -11.99
CA ARG A 123 14.21 1.33 -11.50
C ARG A 123 14.85 1.48 -10.11
N LYS A 124 15.52 2.61 -9.83
CA LYS A 124 16.09 2.85 -8.50
C LYS A 124 15.00 3.26 -7.52
N ALA A 125 14.06 4.08 -7.99
CA ALA A 125 12.91 4.50 -7.21
C ALA A 125 12.09 3.30 -6.70
N THR A 126 12.00 2.21 -7.47
CA THR A 126 11.28 1.02 -7.00
C THR A 126 11.98 0.30 -5.85
N ILE A 127 13.32 0.34 -5.81
CA ILE A 127 14.06 -0.20 -4.66
C ILE A 127 13.82 0.69 -3.43
N PHE A 128 13.92 2.02 -3.60
CA PHE A 128 13.65 2.97 -2.51
C PHE A 128 12.22 2.87 -1.97
N GLN A 129 11.23 2.70 -2.85
CA GLN A 129 9.84 2.50 -2.43
C GLN A 129 9.69 1.22 -1.60
N ALA A 130 10.41 0.15 -1.91
CA ALA A 130 10.33 -1.10 -1.15
C ALA A 130 10.94 -0.94 0.25
N VAL A 131 12.04 -0.19 0.36
CA VAL A 131 12.62 0.17 1.67
C VAL A 131 11.63 1.00 2.48
N LEU A 132 11.03 2.04 1.89
CA LEU A 132 10.04 2.87 2.58
C LEU A 132 8.80 2.07 2.99
N PHE A 133 8.36 1.13 2.16
CA PHE A 133 7.26 0.22 2.47
C PHE A 133 7.59 -0.67 3.67
N ALA A 134 8.78 -1.26 3.71
CA ALA A 134 9.23 -2.06 4.84
C ALA A 134 9.37 -1.24 6.14
N LEU A 135 9.89 -0.01 6.06
CA LEU A 135 9.99 0.90 7.21
C LEU A 135 8.62 1.36 7.71
N PHE A 136 7.67 1.61 6.80
CA PHE A 136 6.29 1.95 7.15
C PHE A 136 5.65 0.83 7.98
N TYR A 137 5.73 -0.40 7.48
CA TYR A 137 5.18 -1.58 8.14
C TYR A 137 5.95 -2.03 9.38
N LEU A 138 7.18 -1.56 9.61
CA LEU A 138 7.93 -1.85 10.84
C LEU A 138 7.18 -1.36 12.10
N SER A 139 6.29 -0.39 11.96
CA SER A 139 5.40 0.05 13.04
C SER A 139 4.44 -1.03 13.54
N VAL A 140 4.08 -1.98 12.68
CA VAL A 140 3.13 -3.05 13.00
C VAL A 140 3.66 -4.01 14.06
N PRO A 141 4.84 -4.66 13.94
CA PRO A 141 5.36 -5.51 14.99
C PRO A 141 5.69 -4.75 16.30
N ILE A 142 5.85 -3.41 16.24
CA ILE A 142 6.08 -2.57 17.41
C ILE A 142 4.77 -2.35 18.18
N MET A 143 3.69 -2.05 17.46
CA MET A 143 2.39 -1.70 18.05
C MET A 143 1.50 -2.91 18.31
N GLU A 144 1.60 -3.93 17.46
CA GLU A 144 0.81 -5.15 17.50
C GLU A 144 1.73 -6.38 17.47
N PRO A 145 2.51 -6.66 18.53
CA PRO A 145 3.54 -7.70 18.52
C PRO A 145 3.02 -9.14 18.31
N TYR A 146 1.71 -9.36 18.43
CA TYR A 146 1.07 -10.66 18.20
C TYR A 146 0.55 -10.84 16.77
N SER A 147 0.64 -9.80 15.94
CA SER A 147 0.19 -9.78 14.55
C SER A 147 1.13 -10.50 13.57
N TYR A 148 2.26 -11.00 14.05
CA TYR A 148 3.21 -11.81 13.27
C TYR A 148 3.74 -12.94 14.14
N PRO A 149 3.97 -14.16 13.61
CA PRO A 149 4.45 -15.25 14.44
C PRO A 149 5.82 -14.91 15.04
N GLY A 150 5.91 -14.91 16.37
CA GLY A 150 7.08 -14.36 17.10
C GLY A 150 8.42 -14.98 16.71
N ILE A 151 8.45 -16.26 16.30
CA ILE A 151 9.67 -16.93 15.83
C ILE A 151 10.18 -16.39 14.49
N TYR A 152 9.29 -15.79 13.69
CA TYR A 152 9.59 -15.22 12.38
C TYR A 152 9.72 -13.70 12.42
N LEU A 153 9.54 -13.05 13.58
CA LEU A 153 9.65 -11.59 13.71
C LEU A 153 10.91 -10.97 13.06
N PRO A 154 12.11 -11.58 13.15
CA PRO A 154 13.28 -11.06 12.43
C PRO A 154 13.17 -11.07 10.91
N LEU A 155 12.33 -11.96 10.35
CA LEU A 155 12.07 -12.08 8.92
C LEU A 155 11.05 -11.05 8.42
N PHE A 156 10.21 -10.48 9.30
CA PHE A 156 9.13 -9.57 8.92
C PHE A 156 9.58 -8.43 8.00
N ILE A 157 10.70 -7.78 8.31
CA ILE A 157 11.23 -6.67 7.50
C ILE A 157 11.71 -7.15 6.13
N PHE A 158 12.28 -8.36 6.04
CA PHE A 158 12.74 -8.94 4.78
C PHE A 158 11.57 -9.40 3.92
N ASP A 159 10.53 -10.00 4.52
CA ASP A 159 9.31 -10.41 3.84
C ASP A 159 8.57 -9.18 3.29
N THR A 160 8.43 -8.14 4.12
CA THR A 160 7.80 -6.87 3.72
C THR A 160 8.60 -6.15 2.65
N PHE A 161 9.93 -6.13 2.76
CA PHE A 161 10.78 -5.58 1.70
C PHE A 161 10.68 -6.40 0.41
N GLY A 162 10.66 -7.72 0.51
CA GLY A 162 10.53 -8.65 -0.61
C GLY A 162 9.22 -8.46 -1.36
N ILE A 163 8.09 -8.45 -0.65
CA ILE A 163 6.79 -8.18 -1.28
C ILE A 163 6.72 -6.74 -1.81
N GLY A 164 7.35 -5.80 -1.11
CA GLY A 164 7.57 -4.43 -1.55
C GLY A 164 8.22 -4.37 -2.93
N LEU A 165 9.30 -5.14 -3.14
CA LEU A 165 10.00 -5.27 -4.41
C LEU A 165 9.13 -5.92 -5.49
N VAL A 166 8.38 -6.97 -5.17
CA VAL A 166 7.48 -7.64 -6.13
C VAL A 166 6.44 -6.66 -6.66
N TYR A 167 5.73 -5.95 -5.78
CA TYR A 167 4.75 -4.93 -6.19
C TYR A 167 5.41 -3.81 -7.00
N GLY A 168 6.59 -3.35 -6.56
CA GLY A 168 7.39 -2.35 -7.28
C GLY A 168 7.81 -2.81 -8.68
N ALA A 169 8.20 -4.07 -8.84
CA ALA A 169 8.59 -4.65 -10.13
C ALA A 169 7.40 -4.76 -11.09
N LEU A 170 6.24 -5.21 -10.60
CA LEU A 170 4.99 -5.24 -11.39
C LEU A 170 4.63 -3.84 -11.88
N TYR A 171 4.72 -2.85 -10.99
CA TYR A 171 4.50 -1.45 -11.34
C TYR A 171 5.53 -0.92 -12.34
N TYR A 172 6.81 -1.25 -12.19
CA TYR A 172 7.86 -0.85 -13.14
C TYR A 172 7.58 -1.33 -14.57
N ILE A 173 7.13 -2.59 -14.69
CA ILE A 173 6.81 -3.23 -15.97
C ILE A 173 5.53 -2.63 -16.58
N ARG A 174 4.44 -2.60 -15.81
CA ARG A 174 3.10 -2.23 -16.31
C ARG A 174 2.84 -0.72 -16.31
N LYS A 175 3.57 0.03 -15.48
CA LYS A 175 3.43 1.48 -15.27
C LYS A 175 2.02 1.90 -14.82
N ASN A 176 1.30 0.99 -14.20
CA ASN A 176 0.00 1.17 -13.56
C ASN A 176 -0.09 0.28 -12.32
N ILE A 177 -1.01 0.61 -11.41
CA ILE A 177 -1.09 -0.02 -10.09
C ILE A 177 -1.91 -1.31 -10.05
N TYR A 178 -2.67 -1.63 -11.09
CA TYR A 178 -3.73 -2.64 -10.98
C TYR A 178 -3.20 -4.06 -10.87
N LEU A 179 -2.09 -4.38 -11.53
CA LEU A 179 -1.51 -5.72 -11.43
C LEU A 179 -0.91 -5.97 -10.03
N SER A 180 -0.21 -4.98 -9.47
CA SER A 180 0.30 -5.06 -8.10
C SER A 180 -0.84 -5.05 -7.09
N ALA A 181 -1.87 -4.20 -7.27
CA ALA A 181 -3.08 -4.19 -6.45
C ALA A 181 -3.83 -5.52 -6.49
N SER A 182 -3.87 -6.20 -7.64
CA SER A 182 -4.53 -7.52 -7.76
C SER A 182 -3.79 -8.57 -6.93
N LEU A 183 -2.46 -8.59 -6.99
CA LEU A 183 -1.65 -9.48 -6.17
C LEU A 183 -1.77 -9.11 -4.68
N HIS A 184 -1.73 -7.83 -4.36
CA HIS A 184 -1.86 -7.31 -3.01
C HIS A 184 -3.21 -7.72 -2.39
N LEU A 185 -4.31 -7.54 -3.13
CA LEU A 185 -5.64 -8.00 -2.74
C LEU A 185 -5.68 -9.51 -2.53
N ALA A 186 -5.10 -10.30 -3.46
CA ALA A 186 -5.12 -11.75 -3.33
C ALA A 186 -4.34 -12.25 -2.10
N LEU A 187 -3.23 -11.59 -1.76
CA LEU A 187 -2.44 -11.94 -0.57
C LEU A 187 -3.17 -11.56 0.73
N TYR A 188 -3.82 -10.40 0.79
CA TYR A 188 -4.63 -10.06 1.96
C TYR A 188 -5.89 -10.94 2.09
N ALA A 189 -6.56 -11.23 0.97
CA ALA A 189 -7.80 -12.00 0.96
C ALA A 189 -7.60 -13.48 1.32
N ILE A 190 -6.39 -14.02 1.15
CA ILE A 190 -6.07 -15.38 1.58
C ILE A 190 -5.66 -15.46 3.06
N SER A 191 -5.26 -14.34 3.67
CA SER A 191 -4.79 -14.28 5.07
C SER A 191 -5.77 -14.91 6.09
N PRO A 192 -7.10 -14.65 6.05
CA PRO A 192 -8.03 -15.25 7.01
C PRO A 192 -8.21 -16.77 6.86
N ILE A 193 -7.74 -17.35 5.76
CA ILE A 193 -7.98 -18.75 5.38
C ILE A 193 -6.75 -19.61 5.69
N ILE A 194 -5.55 -19.02 5.74
CA ILE A 194 -4.31 -19.74 6.01
C ILE A 194 -4.08 -19.81 7.53
N PRO A 195 -3.73 -20.98 8.09
CA PRO A 195 -3.37 -21.08 9.50
C PRO A 195 -2.20 -20.14 9.84
N ALA A 196 -2.27 -19.42 10.97
CA ALA A 196 -1.29 -18.41 11.40
C ALA A 196 0.18 -18.89 11.43
N GLY A 197 0.43 -20.21 11.43
CA GLY A 197 1.77 -20.80 11.38
C GLY A 197 2.35 -21.04 9.97
N TRP A 198 1.60 -20.78 8.89
CA TRP A 198 1.91 -21.25 7.52
C TRP A 198 2.22 -20.12 6.52
N GLY A 199 2.72 -18.98 6.99
CA GLY A 199 3.73 -18.19 6.24
C GLY A 199 3.42 -16.72 5.90
N PHE A 200 4.52 -16.07 5.45
CA PHE A 200 4.81 -14.93 4.53
C PHE A 200 3.85 -13.74 4.35
N ILE A 201 2.63 -13.79 4.85
CA ILE A 201 1.63 -12.73 4.66
C ILE A 201 1.52 -11.97 5.98
N PRO A 202 1.63 -10.64 6.01
CA PRO A 202 1.42 -9.89 7.24
C PRO A 202 -0.02 -10.13 7.72
N TYR A 203 -0.18 -10.91 8.79
CA TYR A 203 -1.47 -11.27 9.43
C TYR A 203 -2.17 -10.09 10.10
N THR A 204 -1.81 -8.86 9.73
CA THR A 204 -1.73 -7.77 10.69
C THR A 204 -3.03 -7.02 10.90
N LEU A 205 -4.13 -7.46 10.30
CA LEU A 205 -5.44 -6.79 10.40
C LEU A 205 -6.61 -7.78 10.40
N THR A 206 -6.34 -9.08 10.56
CA THR A 206 -7.39 -10.09 10.64
C THR A 206 -7.68 -10.35 12.12
N GLU A 207 -8.76 -9.76 12.64
CA GLU A 207 -9.36 -10.29 13.86
C GLU A 207 -9.84 -11.71 13.57
N VAL A 208 -9.34 -12.68 14.34
CA VAL A 208 -9.83 -14.07 14.33
C VAL A 208 -11.03 -14.17 15.25
#